data_AF-A0A017HNG0-F1
#
_entry.id   AF-A0A017HNG0-F1
#
_cell.length_a   1.000
_cell.length_b   1.000
_cell.length_c   1.000
_cell.angle_alpha   90.00
_cell.angle_beta   90.00
_cell.angle_gamma   90.00
#
_symmetry.space_group_name_H-M   'P 1'
#
loop_
_entity.id
_entity.type
_entity.pdbx_description
1 polymer ?
#
loop_
_entity_poly.entity_id
_entity_poly.type
_entity_poly.pdbx_seq_one_letter_code
_entity_poly.pdbx_strand_id
1 'polypeptide(L)' 'MYLSDKQVAQRFAVTRPTIWRWARAADFPKPVSLSPGCTRWRLADVEAWEAARAQVTA' A
#
# COMPACT_ATOMS: atom_id res chain seq x y z
N MET A 1 0.96 -0.57 -12.80
CA MET A 1 -0.45 -0.23 -12.46
C MET A 1 -0.50 0.51 -11.13
N TYR A 2 -1.48 1.39 -10.92
CA TYR A 2 -1.64 2.18 -9.70
C TYR A 2 -2.94 1.83 -8.96
N LEU A 3 -2.87 1.66 -7.64
CA LEU A 3 -3.99 1.36 -6.75
C LEU A 3 -4.42 2.60 -5.96
N SER A 4 -5.73 2.79 -5.82
CA SER A 4 -6.31 3.72 -4.83
C SER A 4 -6.22 3.16 -3.42
N ASP A 5 -6.33 4.03 -2.42
CA ASP A 5 -6.44 3.64 -1.01
C ASP A 5 -7.57 2.63 -0.78
N LYS A 6 -8.70 2.75 -1.49
CA LYS A 6 -9.80 1.78 -1.45
C LYS A 6 -9.39 0.39 -1.95
N GLN A 7 -8.67 0.32 -3.07
CA GLN A 7 -8.21 -0.96 -3.63
C GLN A 7 -7.16 -1.62 -2.75
N VAL A 8 -6.23 -0.84 -2.20
CA VAL A 8 -5.24 -1.36 -1.24
C VAL A 8 -5.94 -1.87 0.02
N ALA A 9 -6.91 -1.12 0.54
CA ALA A 9 -7.70 -1.53 1.70
C ALA A 9 -8.47 -2.84 1.46
N GLN A 10 -9.11 -2.96 0.29
CA GLN A 10 -9.82 -4.18 -0.10
C GLN A 10 -8.88 -5.38 -0.24
N ARG A 11 -7.68 -5.20 -0.82
CA ARG A 11 -6.69 -6.28 -1.00
C ARG A 11 -6.27 -6.92 0.33
N PHE A 12 -6.11 -6.11 1.37
CA PHE A 12 -5.73 -6.58 2.70
C PHE A 12 -6.91 -6.81 3.65
N ALA A 13 -8.16 -6.68 3.17
CA ALA A 13 -9.37 -6.75 3.98
C ALA A 13 -9.34 -5.81 5.22
N VAL A 14 -8.78 -4.60 5.06
CA VAL A 14 -8.69 -3.57 6.11
C VAL A 14 -9.47 -2.32 5.74
N THR A 15 -9.58 -1.39 6.68
CA THR A 15 -10.22 -0.08 6.44
C THR A 15 -9.25 0.92 5.79
N ARG A 16 -9.77 1.89 5.02
CA ARG A 16 -8.96 2.96 4.39
C ARG A 16 -8.02 3.69 5.38
N PRO A 17 -8.46 4.06 6.61
CA PRO A 17 -7.56 4.69 7.58
C PRO A 17 -6.37 3.82 7.99
N THR A 18 -6.52 2.49 7.97
CA THR A 18 -5.44 1.55 8.27
C THR A 18 -4.33 1.64 7.23
N ILE A 19 -4.68 1.74 5.95
CA ILE A 19 -3.71 1.94 4.86
C ILE A 19 -2.95 3.25 5.02
N TRP A 20 -3.62 4.33 5.39
CA TRP A 20 -2.94 5.61 5.66
C TRP A 20 -2.04 5.55 6.90
N ARG A 21 -2.39 4.78 7.92
CA ARG A 21 -1.51 4.51 9.07
C ARG A 21 -0.27 3.73 8.64
N TRP A 22 -0.43 2.70 7.81
CA TRP A 22 0.70 1.94 7.26
C TRP A 22 1.58 2.79 6.35
N ALA A 23 1.00 3.63 5.50
CA ALA A 23 1.74 4.55 4.65
C ALA A 23 2.61 5.56 5.41
N ARG A 24 2.32 5.82 6.69
CA ARG A 24 3.16 6.61 7.60
C ARG A 24 4.24 5.77 8.30
N ALA A 25 4.09 4.45 8.36
CA ALA A 25 5.10 3.55 8.88
C ALA A 25 6.24 3.38 7.86
N ALA A 26 7.43 3.05 8.34
CA ALA A 26 8.62 2.90 7.50
C ALA A 26 8.53 1.70 6.53
N ASP A 27 7.77 0.66 6.92
CA ASP A 27 7.82 -0.61 6.23
C ASP A 27 6.86 -0.72 5.05
N PHE A 28 5.79 0.08 4.98
CA PHE A 28 4.80 -0.02 3.91
C PHE A 28 5.16 0.88 2.72
N PRO A 29 4.80 0.51 1.47
CA PRO A 29 5.06 1.35 0.30
C PRO A 29 4.52 2.76 0.44
N LYS A 30 5.37 3.73 0.11
CA LYS A 30 5.00 5.14 0.14
C LYS A 30 4.02 5.45 -0.99
N PRO A 31 2.96 6.23 -0.70
CA PRO A 31 2.07 6.69 -1.74
C PRO A 31 2.77 7.65 -2.71
N VAL A 32 2.38 7.57 -3.98
CA VAL A 32 2.78 8.48 -5.06
C VAL A 32 1.64 9.46 -5.33
N SER A 33 1.95 10.75 -5.34
CA SER A 33 1.02 11.80 -5.78
C SER A 33 1.08 11.91 -7.31
N LEU A 34 -0.02 11.57 -8.00
CA LEU A 34 -0.11 11.68 -9.46
C LEU A 34 -0.66 13.06 -9.89
N SER A 35 -1.49 13.67 -9.05
CA SER A 35 -2.05 15.01 -9.23
C SER A 35 -2.47 15.57 -7.87
N PRO A 36 -2.77 16.88 -7.74
CA PRO A 36 -3.39 17.42 -6.53
C PRO A 36 -4.63 16.59 -6.16
N GLY A 37 -4.65 16.04 -4.94
CA GLY A 37 -5.75 15.20 -4.44
C GLY A 37 -5.77 13.74 -4.93
N CYS A 38 -4.89 13.32 -5.85
CA CYS A 38 -4.85 11.94 -6.34
C CYS A 38 -3.58 11.23 -5.84
N THR A 39 -3.73 10.59 -4.68
CA THR A 39 -2.68 9.76 -4.09
C THR A 39 -2.90 8.29 -4.41
N ARG A 40 -1.88 7.60 -4.91
CA ARG A 40 -1.94 6.20 -5.36
C ARG A 40 -0.75 5.39 -4.89
N TRP A 41 -0.90 4.08 -4.84
CA TRP A 41 0.18 3.12 -4.58
C TRP A 41 0.56 2.42 -5.87
N ARG A 42 1.85 2.22 -6.12
CA ARG A 42 2.29 1.38 -7.22
C ARG A 42 2.02 -0.07 -6.86
N LEU A 43 1.37 -0.80 -7.76
CA LEU A 43 1.07 -2.22 -7.56
C LEU A 43 2.36 -3.02 -7.30
N ALA A 44 3.40 -2.77 -8.09
CA ALA A 44 4.69 -3.46 -7.94
C ALA A 44 5.33 -3.27 -6.56
N ASP A 45 5.23 -2.08 -5.97
CA ASP A 45 5.78 -1.82 -4.64
C ASP A 45 4.97 -2.55 -3.55
N VAL A 46 3.64 -2.62 -3.71
CA VAL A 46 2.76 -3.39 -2.81
C VAL A 46 3.07 -4.88 -2.90
N GLU A 47 3.24 -5.43 -4.10
CA GLU A 47 3.60 -6.83 -4.30
C GLU A 47 4.99 -7.17 -3.77
N ALA A 48 5.96 -6.27 -3.96
CA ALA A 48 7.31 -6.43 -3.39
C ALA A 48 7.28 -6.43 -1.87
N TRP A 49 6.45 -5.57 -1.26
CA TRP A 49 6.25 -5.55 0.19
C TRP A 49 5.59 -6.83 0.71
N GLU A 50 4.57 -7.35 0.02
CA GLU A 50 3.93 -8.62 0.33
C GLU A 50 4.94 -9.77 0.27
N ALA A 51 5.76 -9.83 -0.78
CA ALA A 51 6.79 -10.85 -0.95
C ALA A 51 7.84 -10.79 0.17
N ALA A 52 8.32 -9.60 0.54
CA ALA A 52 9.26 -9.42 1.64
C ALA A 52 8.70 -9.92 2.98
N ARG A 53 7.40 -9.71 3.22
CA ARG A 53 6.73 -10.16 4.44
C ARG A 53 6.39 -11.66 4.46
N ALA A 54 6.12 -12.26 3.30
CA ALA A 54 5.93 -13.71 3.18
C ALA A 54 7.20 -14.48 3.53
N GLN A 55 8.38 -13.94 3.18
CA GLN A 55 9.66 -14.59 3.49
C GLN A 55 10.08 -14.53 4.96
N VAL A 56 9.51 -13.64 5.77
CA VAL A 56 9.79 -13.53 7.22
C VAL A 56 9.01 -14.58 8.02
N THR A 57 8.11 -15.33 7.39
CA THR A 57 7.43 -16.49 8.01
C THR A 57 8.05 -17.78 7.47
N ALA A 58 9.21 -18.14 8.01
CA ALA A 58 9.85 -19.45 7.86
C ALA A 58 10.46 -19.87 9.20
#